data_AF-A0A524PDD8-F1
#
_entry.id   AF-A0A524PDD8-F1
#
_cell.length_a   1.000
_cell.length_b   1.000
_cell.length_c   1.000
_cell.angle_alpha   90.00
_cell.angle_beta   90.00
_cell.angle_gamma   90.00
#
_symmetry.space_group_name_H-M   'P 1'
#
loop_
_entity.id
_entity.type
_entity.pdbx_description
1 polymer ?
#
loop_
_entity_poly.entity_id
_entity_poly.type
_entity_poly.pdbx_seq_one_letter_code
_entity_poly.pdbx_strand_id
1 'polypeptide(L)'
;MPNIFYREDDRNLHEISNAGFEAWVQLELPDVKLVVTRFNGVYTVPILLKEKRAKWLSDAVFKFNRQTLNLSTLGVLIKTKVDRSSVQISTGITDEGGGRAKKHLFKIRVPGTIPLYLVNLKTGGFQRNPPSFKVLVEARLVMDAPKVADANHIGIAISGGEVAFLTRIPRDWISQIS
;
A
#
# COMPACT_ATOMS: atom_id res chain seq x y z
N MET A 1 17.24 8.74 -8.09
CA MET A 1 16.31 8.41 -9.18
C MET A 1 14.89 8.63 -8.66
N PRO A 2 13.94 9.14 -9.46
CA PRO A 2 12.56 9.31 -9.01
C PRO A 2 11.91 7.94 -8.78
N ASN A 3 11.23 7.78 -7.64
CA ASN A 3 10.43 6.59 -7.37
C ASN A 3 9.13 6.70 -8.19
N ILE A 4 8.93 5.76 -9.11
CA ILE A 4 7.81 5.76 -10.05
C ILE A 4 6.98 4.49 -9.84
N PHE A 5 5.67 4.67 -9.83
CA PHE A 5 4.68 3.60 -9.87
C PHE A 5 3.69 3.85 -11.00
N TYR A 6 2.95 2.81 -11.35
CA TYR A 6 1.96 2.86 -12.42
C TYR A 6 0.64 2.32 -11.93
N ARG A 7 -0.46 2.91 -12.39
CA ARG A 7 -1.80 2.47 -12.04
C ARG A 7 -2.70 2.46 -13.26
N GLU A 8 -3.42 1.38 -13.47
CA GLU A 8 -4.55 1.37 -14.39
C GLU A 8 -5.84 1.72 -13.63
N ASP A 9 -6.66 2.61 -14.20
CA ASP A 9 -7.94 3.03 -13.63
C ASP A 9 -8.99 3.21 -14.76
N ASP A 10 -10.27 3.04 -14.43
CA ASP A 10 -11.38 3.27 -15.39
C ASP A 10 -11.71 4.75 -15.55
N ARG A 11 -11.33 5.55 -14.54
CA ARG A 11 -11.49 7.01 -14.52
C ARG A 11 -10.38 7.67 -15.33
N ASN A 12 -10.72 8.73 -16.04
CA ASN A 12 -9.72 9.63 -16.63
C ASN A 12 -9.18 10.61 -15.58
N LEU A 13 -8.14 11.36 -15.96
CA LEU A 13 -7.45 12.32 -15.08
C LEU A 13 -8.36 13.37 -14.44
N HIS A 14 -9.42 13.82 -15.12
CA HIS A 14 -10.37 14.83 -14.60
C HIS A 14 -11.36 14.24 -13.58
N GLU A 15 -11.57 12.92 -13.64
CA GLU A 15 -12.44 12.18 -12.71
C GLU A 15 -11.70 11.73 -11.44
N ILE A 16 -10.36 11.82 -11.42
CA ILE A 16 -9.57 11.61 -10.20
C ILE A 16 -9.79 12.79 -9.26
N SER A 17 -10.18 12.48 -8.01
CA SER A 17 -10.47 13.50 -7.00
C SER A 17 -9.27 14.42 -6.77
N ASN A 18 -9.52 15.64 -6.29
CA ASN A 18 -8.45 16.58 -5.93
C ASN A 18 -7.50 16.02 -4.86
N ALA A 19 -7.94 15.03 -4.09
CA ALA A 19 -7.10 14.36 -3.10
C ALA A 19 -6.15 13.33 -3.75
N GLY A 20 -6.50 12.79 -4.92
CA GLY A 20 -5.70 11.82 -5.68
C GLY A 20 -6.35 10.43 -5.73
N PHE A 21 -5.53 9.37 -5.75
CA PHE A 21 -6.07 8.01 -5.68
C PHE A 21 -6.38 7.63 -4.24
N GLU A 22 -7.57 7.08 -4.04
CA GLU A 22 -8.08 6.59 -2.75
C GLU A 22 -8.55 5.15 -2.92
N ALA A 23 -8.45 4.36 -1.85
CA ALA A 23 -9.11 3.07 -1.80
C ALA A 23 -10.63 3.24 -1.73
N TRP A 24 -11.39 2.19 -2.07
CA TRP A 24 -12.85 2.17 -1.87
C TRP A 24 -13.25 2.41 -0.41
N VAL A 25 -12.40 1.90 0.48
CA VAL A 25 -12.47 2.07 1.91
C VAL A 25 -11.16 2.69 2.38
N GLN A 26 -11.11 4.02 2.43
CA GLN A 26 -9.92 4.73 2.89
C GLN A 26 -9.76 4.54 4.40
N LEU A 27 -8.65 3.95 4.81
CA LEU A 27 -8.27 3.90 6.22
C LEU A 27 -7.61 5.22 6.62
N GLU A 28 -7.88 5.64 7.85
CA GLU A 28 -7.17 6.75 8.48
C GLU A 28 -5.72 6.35 8.80
N LEU A 29 -4.79 7.30 8.78
CA LEU A 29 -3.36 7.02 9.00
C LEU A 29 -3.07 6.24 10.30
N PRO A 30 -3.71 6.54 11.45
CA PRO A 30 -3.55 5.73 12.67
C PRO A 30 -3.99 4.27 12.48
N ASP A 31 -5.08 4.03 11.76
CA ASP A 31 -5.61 2.69 11.48
C ASP A 31 -4.67 1.93 10.53
N VAL A 32 -4.09 2.60 9.53
CA VAL A 32 -3.06 2.01 8.67
C VAL A 32 -1.84 1.59 9.48
N LYS A 33 -1.32 2.48 10.33
CA LYS A 33 -0.17 2.21 11.21
C LYS A 33 -0.45 1.03 12.14
N LEU A 34 -1.67 0.95 12.68
CA LEU A 34 -2.13 -0.16 13.51
C LEU A 34 -2.13 -1.49 12.75
N VAL A 35 -2.73 -1.51 11.55
CA VAL A 35 -2.80 -2.71 10.70
C VAL A 35 -1.41 -3.22 10.35
N VAL A 36 -0.53 -2.37 9.81
CA VAL A 36 0.82 -2.81 9.42
C VAL A 36 1.66 -3.26 10.60
N THR A 37 1.53 -2.60 11.76
CA THR A 37 2.23 -2.99 13.00
C THR A 37 1.78 -4.36 13.48
N ARG A 38 0.47 -4.62 13.43
CA ARG A 38 -0.11 -5.90 13.85
C ARG A 38 0.29 -7.04 12.92
N PHE A 39 0.22 -6.82 11.60
CA PHE A 39 0.70 -7.76 10.59
C PHE A 39 2.24 -7.78 10.47
N ASN A 40 2.96 -7.11 11.38
CA ASN A 40 4.39 -7.23 11.53
C ASN A 40 4.80 -7.97 12.83
N GLY A 41 3.86 -8.63 13.49
CA GLY A 41 4.18 -9.49 14.64
C GLY A 41 4.06 -8.83 16.00
N VAL A 42 3.57 -7.59 16.08
CA VAL A 42 3.24 -6.94 17.36
C VAL A 42 1.81 -7.35 17.77
N TYR A 43 1.69 -8.50 18.43
CA TYR A 43 0.40 -9.14 18.73
C TYR A 43 -0.31 -8.64 20.01
N THR A 44 0.20 -7.60 20.65
CA THR A 44 -0.41 -7.02 21.86
C THR A 44 -1.45 -5.94 21.54
N VAL A 45 -1.45 -5.39 20.31
CA VAL A 45 -2.34 -4.28 19.95
C VAL A 45 -3.61 -4.80 19.27
N PRO A 46 -4.82 -4.58 19.82
CA PRO A 46 -6.06 -4.95 19.14
C PRO A 46 -6.29 -4.08 17.90
N ILE A 47 -6.77 -4.67 16.81
CA ILE A 47 -7.20 -3.89 15.64
C ILE A 47 -8.69 -3.53 15.80
N LEU A 48 -8.94 -2.31 16.28
CA LEU A 48 -10.27 -1.71 16.30
C LEU A 48 -10.36 -0.65 15.21
N LEU A 49 -10.74 -1.07 13.99
CA LEU A 49 -10.92 -0.15 12.87
C LEU A 49 -12.19 0.67 13.04
N LYS A 50 -12.11 1.97 12.74
CA LYS A 50 -13.29 2.83 12.76
C LYS A 50 -14.26 2.50 11.63
N GLU A 51 -13.71 2.16 10.47
CA GLU A 51 -14.47 1.93 9.26
C GLU A 51 -15.05 0.51 9.23
N LYS A 52 -16.38 0.42 9.38
CA LYS A 52 -17.09 -0.87 9.47
C LYS A 52 -16.91 -1.73 8.23
N ARG A 53 -16.77 -1.14 7.03
CA ARG A 53 -16.52 -1.90 5.80
C ARG A 53 -15.14 -2.56 5.78
N ALA A 54 -14.19 -2.09 6.59
CA ALA A 54 -12.88 -2.72 6.75
C ALA A 54 -12.85 -3.77 7.88
N LYS A 55 -13.97 -4.05 8.57
CA LYS A 55 -14.02 -5.00 9.70
C LYS A 55 -13.44 -6.37 9.37
N TRP A 56 -13.54 -6.80 8.11
CA TRP A 56 -12.96 -8.05 7.64
C TRP A 56 -11.44 -8.17 7.90
N LEU A 57 -10.70 -7.06 7.97
CA LEU A 57 -9.28 -7.04 8.36
C LEU A 57 -9.11 -7.41 9.83
N SER A 58 -9.91 -6.81 10.71
CA SER A 58 -9.93 -7.16 12.13
C SER A 58 -10.34 -8.62 12.32
N ASP A 59 -11.39 -9.08 11.63
CA ASP A 59 -11.87 -10.46 11.70
C ASP A 59 -10.81 -11.45 11.20
N ALA A 60 -10.04 -11.09 10.17
CA ALA A 60 -8.93 -11.90 9.68
C ALA A 60 -7.87 -12.10 10.76
N VAL A 61 -7.51 -11.05 11.53
CA VAL A 61 -6.55 -11.18 12.64
C VAL A 61 -6.97 -12.20 13.69
N PHE A 62 -8.27 -12.34 13.95
CA PHE A 62 -8.77 -13.35 14.89
C PHE A 62 -8.76 -14.78 14.32
N LYS A 63 -8.86 -14.92 12.99
CA LYS A 63 -8.87 -16.22 12.30
C LYS A 63 -7.47 -16.79 12.10
N PHE A 64 -6.46 -15.95 11.89
CA PHE A 64 -5.09 -16.41 11.68
C PHE A 64 -4.41 -16.74 13.01
N ASN A 65 -3.64 -17.83 13.03
CA ASN A 65 -2.71 -18.08 14.12
C ASN A 65 -1.63 -16.99 14.13
N ARG A 66 -1.01 -16.71 15.28
CA ARG A 66 0.02 -15.65 15.40
C ARG A 66 1.15 -15.83 14.38
N GLN A 67 1.56 -17.08 14.12
CA GLN A 67 2.68 -17.41 13.22
C GLN A 67 2.41 -17.07 11.74
N THR A 68 1.14 -17.04 11.32
CA THR A 68 0.75 -16.73 9.93
C THR A 68 0.43 -15.24 9.73
N LEU A 69 0.36 -14.46 10.80
CA LEU A 69 0.03 -13.03 10.72
C LEU A 69 1.28 -12.19 10.45
N ASN A 70 1.62 -12.06 9.16
CA ASN A 70 2.76 -11.31 8.64
C ASN A 70 2.38 -10.40 7.45
N LEU A 71 3.31 -9.57 6.96
CA LEU A 71 3.05 -8.64 5.85
C LEU A 71 2.71 -9.35 4.53
N SER A 72 3.25 -10.55 4.29
CA SER A 72 2.89 -11.33 3.11
C SER A 72 1.42 -11.77 3.17
N THR A 73 0.95 -12.20 4.34
CA THR A 73 -0.46 -12.50 4.58
C THR A 73 -1.33 -11.27 4.41
N LEU A 74 -0.93 -10.11 4.93
CA LEU A 74 -1.66 -8.86 4.70
C LEU A 74 -1.75 -8.53 3.20
N GLY A 75 -0.63 -8.64 2.49
CA GLY A 75 -0.56 -8.41 1.04
C GLY A 75 -1.54 -9.29 0.26
N VAL A 76 -1.59 -10.60 0.57
CA VAL A 76 -2.54 -11.54 -0.03
C VAL A 76 -3.98 -11.14 0.30
N LEU A 77 -4.26 -10.81 1.56
CA LEU A 77 -5.60 -10.45 2.02
C LEU A 77 -6.15 -9.20 1.31
N ILE A 78 -5.36 -8.12 1.23
CA ILE A 78 -5.80 -6.88 0.59
C ILE A 78 -5.89 -7.01 -0.93
N LYS A 79 -5.01 -7.81 -1.55
CA LYS A 79 -5.01 -8.04 -3.01
C LYS A 79 -6.19 -8.89 -3.48
N THR A 80 -6.60 -9.86 -2.67
CA THR A 80 -7.77 -10.71 -2.93
C THR A 80 -9.10 -10.00 -2.65
N LYS A 81 -9.08 -8.81 -2.05
CA LYS A 81 -10.28 -7.98 -1.83
C LYS A 81 -10.50 -7.00 -2.97
N VAL A 82 -11.50 -7.34 -3.77
CA VAL A 82 -11.78 -6.77 -5.10
C VAL A 82 -13.10 -6.00 -5.15
N ASP A 83 -13.85 -6.07 -4.05
CA ASP A 83 -15.15 -5.47 -3.88
C ASP A 83 -15.03 -4.05 -3.26
N ARG A 84 -16.18 -3.43 -2.99
CA ARG A 84 -16.27 -2.09 -2.37
C ARG A 84 -15.80 -2.05 -0.90
N SER A 85 -15.18 -3.12 -0.40
CA SER A 85 -14.52 -3.20 0.91
C SER A 85 -12.99 -3.12 0.84
N SER A 86 -12.42 -3.01 -0.37
CA SER A 86 -10.98 -2.93 -0.58
C SER A 86 -10.37 -1.67 0.07
N VAL A 87 -9.27 -1.85 0.79
CA VAL A 87 -8.58 -0.80 1.58
C VAL A 87 -7.27 -0.31 0.94
N GLN A 88 -6.98 -0.76 -0.28
CA GLN A 88 -5.69 -0.52 -0.91
C GLN A 88 -5.83 0.07 -2.32
N ILE A 89 -4.80 0.79 -2.73
CA ILE A 89 -4.61 1.32 -4.08
C ILE A 89 -3.51 0.48 -4.73
N SER A 90 -3.92 -0.36 -5.69
CA SER A 90 -3.00 -1.24 -6.41
C SER A 90 -2.20 -0.42 -7.41
N THR A 91 -0.87 -0.63 -7.41
CA THR A 91 0.08 -0.01 -8.32
C THR A 91 1.16 -1.00 -8.73
N GLY A 92 1.70 -0.86 -9.94
CA GLY A 92 2.80 -1.65 -10.49
C GLY A 92 4.10 -0.85 -10.49
N ILE A 93 5.23 -1.56 -10.50
CA ILE A 93 6.57 -0.95 -10.66
C ILE A 93 7.00 -0.82 -12.13
N THR A 94 6.21 -1.35 -13.06
CA THR A 94 6.38 -1.28 -14.52
C THR A 94 5.15 -0.63 -15.16
N ASP A 95 5.30 -0.18 -16.41
CA ASP A 95 4.23 0.42 -17.22
C ASP A 95 3.18 -0.57 -17.72
N GLU A 96 3.40 -1.88 -17.50
CA GLU A 96 2.34 -2.91 -17.52
C GLU A 96 1.23 -2.63 -16.49
N GLY A 97 1.46 -1.65 -15.59
CA GLY A 97 0.47 -1.12 -14.68
C GLY A 97 0.29 -1.95 -13.42
N GLY A 98 -0.39 -1.37 -12.43
CA GLY A 98 -1.02 -2.12 -11.35
C GLY A 98 -2.46 -1.67 -11.22
N GLY A 99 -3.37 -2.60 -10.99
CA GLY A 99 -4.79 -2.31 -11.11
C GLY A 99 -5.52 -3.45 -11.79
N ARG A 100 -6.80 -3.22 -12.04
CA ARG A 100 -7.71 -4.21 -12.65
C ARG A 100 -8.49 -3.66 -13.83
N ALA A 101 -8.71 -2.34 -13.83
CA ALA A 101 -9.22 -1.62 -14.99
C ALA A 101 -8.11 -1.54 -16.05
N LYS A 102 -8.45 -1.39 -17.34
CA LYS A 102 -7.46 -1.33 -18.43
C LYS A 102 -7.68 -0.17 -19.40
N LYS A 103 -8.37 0.89 -18.95
CA LYS A 103 -8.76 2.00 -19.83
C LYS A 103 -7.73 3.12 -19.85
N HIS A 104 -7.29 3.57 -18.68
CA HIS A 104 -6.35 4.66 -18.55
C HIS A 104 -5.14 4.24 -17.72
N LEU A 105 -3.94 4.57 -18.22
CA LEU A 105 -2.68 4.30 -17.54
C LEU A 105 -2.15 5.59 -16.92
N PHE A 106 -1.90 5.53 -15.62
CA PHE A 106 -1.36 6.63 -14.84
C PHE A 106 0.07 6.34 -14.42
N LYS A 107 0.89 7.37 -14.50
CA LYS A 107 2.21 7.44 -13.85
C LYS A 107 2.06 8.15 -12.52
N ILE A 108 2.61 7.55 -11.48
CA ILE A 108 2.70 8.10 -10.14
C ILE A 108 4.18 8.39 -9.88
N ARG A 109 4.56 9.67 -9.88
CA ARG A 109 5.93 10.10 -9.62
C ARG A 109 5.99 10.74 -8.23
N VAL A 110 6.64 10.05 -7.30
CA VAL A 110 6.87 10.60 -5.97
C VAL A 110 7.91 11.73 -6.07
N PRO A 111 7.66 12.91 -5.48
CA PRO A 111 8.60 14.03 -5.47
C PRO A 111 9.98 13.60 -4.97
N GLY A 112 11.05 14.04 -5.63
CA GLY A 112 12.42 13.66 -5.25
C GLY A 112 12.83 14.15 -3.85
N THR A 113 12.11 15.13 -3.30
CA THR A 113 12.24 15.63 -1.93
C THR A 113 11.65 14.68 -0.88
N ILE A 114 10.79 13.73 -1.29
CA ILE A 114 10.17 12.73 -0.43
C ILE A 114 10.93 11.41 -0.60
N PRO A 115 11.81 11.03 0.34
CA PRO A 115 12.49 9.75 0.26
C PRO A 115 11.51 8.61 0.48
N LEU A 116 11.59 7.55 -0.33
CA LEU A 116 10.90 6.30 -0.02
C LEU A 116 11.88 5.28 0.54
N TYR A 117 11.42 4.53 1.53
CA TYR A 117 12.16 3.48 2.20
C TYR A 117 11.47 2.15 1.90
N LEU A 118 12.26 1.15 1.52
CA LEU A 118 11.85 -0.24 1.51
C LEU A 118 12.29 -0.86 2.84
N VAL A 119 11.34 -1.11 3.73
CA VAL A 119 11.60 -1.48 5.12
C VAL A 119 11.27 -2.95 5.36
N ASN A 120 12.26 -3.67 5.87
CA ASN A 120 12.09 -5.01 6.43
C ASN A 120 12.00 -4.90 7.95
N LEU A 121 10.78 -4.75 8.46
CA LEU A 121 10.54 -4.58 9.87
C LEU A 121 10.89 -5.82 10.73
N LYS A 122 10.96 -7.03 10.16
CA LYS A 122 11.42 -8.25 10.87
C LYS A 122 12.89 -8.17 11.24
N THR A 123 13.70 -7.57 10.36
CA THR A 123 15.14 -7.39 10.57
C THR A 123 15.52 -6.01 11.12
N GLY A 124 14.58 -5.05 11.11
CA GLY A 124 14.87 -3.64 11.37
C GLY A 124 15.63 -2.91 10.25
N GLY A 125 16.01 -3.63 9.19
CA GLY A 125 16.74 -3.07 8.05
C GLY A 125 15.84 -2.26 7.10
N PHE A 126 16.40 -1.20 6.52
CA PHE A 126 15.73 -0.42 5.49
C PHE A 126 16.71 -0.01 4.38
N GLN A 127 16.18 0.19 3.18
CA GLN A 127 16.90 0.79 2.07
C GLN A 127 16.21 2.10 1.68
N ARG A 128 16.96 3.21 1.73
CA ARG A 128 16.48 4.52 1.27
C ARG A 128 16.60 4.63 -0.24
N ASN A 129 15.54 5.05 -0.91
CA ASN A 129 15.40 5.19 -2.36
C ASN A 129 16.01 4.00 -3.11
N PRO A 130 15.47 2.78 -2.88
CA PRO A 130 15.98 1.59 -3.55
C PRO A 130 15.86 1.75 -5.07
N PRO A 131 16.72 1.10 -5.86
CA PRO A 131 16.62 1.13 -7.32
C PRO A 131 15.34 0.45 -7.83
N SER A 132 14.69 -0.38 -7.00
CA SER A 132 13.43 -1.04 -7.30
C SER A 132 12.68 -1.39 -6.01
N PHE A 133 11.35 -1.40 -6.07
CA PHE A 133 10.48 -1.92 -5.01
C PHE A 133 10.08 -3.39 -5.24
N LYS A 134 10.72 -4.08 -6.20
CA LYS A 134 10.51 -5.51 -6.43
C LYS A 134 10.96 -6.33 -5.22
N VAL A 135 10.06 -7.15 -4.69
CA VAL A 135 10.38 -8.15 -3.66
C VAL A 135 10.17 -9.55 -4.22
N LEU A 136 11.07 -10.48 -3.87
CA LEU A 136 11.06 -11.85 -4.41
C LEU A 136 10.31 -12.85 -3.53
N VAL A 137 10.43 -12.72 -2.20
CA VAL A 137 9.98 -13.75 -1.25
C VAL A 137 9.10 -13.15 -0.15
N GLU A 138 9.64 -12.21 0.62
CA GLU A 138 8.92 -11.58 1.73
C GLU A 138 8.41 -10.19 1.34
N ALA A 139 7.13 -9.91 1.64
CA ALA A 139 6.57 -8.59 1.50
C ALA A 139 7.29 -7.59 2.41
N ARG A 140 7.41 -6.34 1.94
CA ARG A 140 8.09 -5.26 2.67
C ARG A 140 7.24 -4.00 2.67
N LEU A 141 7.45 -3.14 3.66
CA LEU A 141 6.78 -1.84 3.66
C LEU A 141 7.50 -0.89 2.71
N VAL A 142 6.72 -0.07 2.02
CA VAL A 142 7.15 1.08 1.25
C VAL A 142 6.65 2.31 1.99
N MET A 143 7.55 3.13 2.53
CA MET A 143 7.18 4.25 3.40
C MET A 143 7.98 5.52 3.09
N ASP A 144 7.42 6.68 3.39
CA ASP A 144 8.13 7.97 3.33
C ASP A 144 9.04 8.25 4.56
N ALA A 145 9.04 7.35 5.53
CA ALA A 145 9.91 7.38 6.71
C ALA A 145 10.46 5.98 7.02
N PRO A 146 11.61 5.86 7.72
CA PRO A 146 12.18 4.57 8.09
C PRO A 146 11.40 3.84 9.19
N LYS A 147 10.59 4.57 9.97
CA LYS A 147 9.77 4.04 11.06
C LYS A 147 8.29 4.22 10.76
N VAL A 148 7.47 3.22 11.09
CA VAL A 148 6.01 3.27 10.90
C VAL A 148 5.37 4.45 11.62
N ALA A 149 5.87 4.80 12.82
CA ALA A 149 5.33 5.91 13.61
C ALA A 149 5.42 7.26 12.88
N ASP A 150 6.46 7.45 12.06
CA ASP A 150 6.79 8.71 11.40
C ASP A 150 6.27 8.78 9.95
N ALA A 151 5.81 7.65 9.40
CA ALA A 151 5.36 7.56 8.02
C ALA A 151 3.97 8.20 7.82
N ASN A 152 3.78 8.90 6.70
CA ASN A 152 2.49 9.42 6.23
C ASN A 152 2.01 8.69 4.96
N HIS A 153 2.95 8.13 4.21
CA HIS A 153 2.66 7.29 3.05
C HIS A 153 3.11 5.88 3.35
N ILE A 154 2.19 4.93 3.30
CA ILE A 154 2.45 3.53 3.64
C ILE A 154 1.85 2.66 2.55
N GLY A 155 2.70 1.84 1.93
CA GLY A 155 2.32 0.76 1.04
C GLY A 155 3.03 -0.53 1.38
N ILE A 156 2.63 -1.60 0.72
CA ILE A 156 3.22 -2.93 0.86
C ILE A 156 3.72 -3.36 -0.52
N ALA A 157 5.04 -3.52 -0.64
CA ALA A 157 5.62 -4.22 -1.78
C ALA A 157 5.33 -5.71 -1.62
N ILE A 158 4.62 -6.29 -2.60
CA ILE A 158 4.22 -7.69 -2.64
C ILE A 158 4.99 -8.37 -3.76
N SER A 159 5.19 -9.69 -3.64
CA SER A 159 5.81 -10.47 -4.72
C SER A 159 5.07 -10.29 -6.04
N GLY A 160 5.83 -10.25 -7.14
CA GLY A 160 5.28 -10.01 -8.48
C GLY A 160 5.34 -8.55 -8.96
N GLY A 161 5.98 -7.64 -8.22
CA GLY A 161 6.23 -6.27 -8.70
C GLY A 161 5.07 -5.29 -8.47
N GLU A 162 4.21 -5.60 -7.50
CA GLU A 162 3.09 -4.74 -7.11
C GLU A 162 3.43 -4.01 -5.80
N VAL A 163 3.02 -2.75 -5.70
CA VAL A 163 2.95 -2.02 -4.42
C VAL A 163 1.49 -1.65 -4.14
N ALA A 164 0.95 -2.21 -3.06
CA ALA A 164 -0.39 -1.91 -2.59
C ALA A 164 -0.33 -0.78 -1.56
N PHE A 165 -0.69 0.44 -1.96
CA PHE A 165 -0.71 1.59 -1.04
C PHE A 165 -1.94 1.52 -0.13
N LEU A 166 -1.74 1.65 1.19
CA LEU A 166 -2.81 1.69 2.19
C LEU A 166 -3.23 3.13 2.53
N THR A 167 -2.37 4.09 2.23
CA THR A 167 -2.62 5.53 2.33
C THR A 167 -2.91 6.11 0.95
N ARG A 168 -3.61 7.25 0.92
CA ARG A 168 -3.87 8.02 -0.30
C ARG A 168 -2.58 8.30 -1.09
N ILE A 169 -2.68 8.24 -2.42
CA ILE A 169 -1.63 8.73 -3.33
C ILE A 169 -2.02 10.15 -3.77
N PRO A 170 -1.26 11.18 -3.39
CA PRO A 170 -1.57 12.58 -3.69
C PRO A 170 -1.75 12.90 -5.18
N ARG A 171 -2.66 13.84 -5.48
CA ARG A 171 -3.04 14.22 -6.85
C ARG A 171 -1.90 14.80 -7.67
N ASP A 172 -1.02 15.56 -7.03
CA ASP A 172 0.18 16.19 -7.58
C ASP A 172 1.25 15.18 -8.00
N TRP A 173 1.15 13.91 -7.57
CA TRP A 173 2.06 12.85 -8.00
C TRP A 173 1.57 12.16 -9.28
N ILE A 174 0.32 12.42 -9.70
CA ILE A 174 -0.39 11.63 -10.70
C ILE A 174 -0.45 12.36 -12.05
N SER A 175 -0.01 11.68 -13.11
CA SER A 175 -0.19 12.10 -14.51
C SER A 175 -0.73 10.93 -15.34
N GLN A 176 -1.67 11.18 -16.25
CA GLN A 176 -2.14 10.18 -17.22
C GLN A 176 -1.17 10.10 -18.41
N ILE A 177 -0.87 8.89 -18.89
CA ILE A 177 0.02 8.64 -20.04
C ILE A 177 -0.77 8.16 -21.27
N SER A 178 -1.87 7.43 -21.06
CA SER A 178 -2.82 7.00 -22.10
C SER A 178 -4.23 6.95 -21.51
#